data_AF-A0A351AUS1-F1
#
_entry.id   AF-A0A351AUS1-F1
#
_cell.length_a   1.000
_cell.length_b   1.000
_cell.length_c   1.000
_cell.angle_alpha   90.00
_cell.angle_beta   90.00
_cell.angle_gamma   90.00
#
_symmetry.space_group_name_H-M   'P 1'
#
loop_
_entity.id
_entity.type
_entity.pdbx_description
1 polymer ?
#
loop_
_entity_poly.entity_id
_entity_poly.type
_entity_poly.pdbx_seq_one_letter_code
_entity_poly.pdbx_strand_id
1 'polypeptide(L)'
;MLSAAQNTKIIIRTDYCNQTKDFHRRYIIMKRFLTVFALSLAGLFCLPLFGCSVRFSADRYSDSDKYSTGNFTYNASEISRVELNWDSGSVSVSESDADSLSVSESGADLPDEKRLHYMQDGKTLRIQFCKSGFVGTFPLEAKKLRLEVPAGTELVINSASAPVELGSHTLRSLELYSTSGSVSTGSIHTNDTLLIDTTSGSIKTADLNAGGDLILHSTSGTIQTGNASAANTNVKTTSGSFRADSVDCLSFTVKSTSGSINAGLSGCDSADIECTSGSVRLRLLDGLGASVKHESTSGSFNSNDYTVKNGRYVFGSGKCRLEVRTTSGSLTIE
;
A
#
# COMPACT_ATOMS: atom_id res chain seq x y z
N MET A 1 21.45 29.32 -27.25
CA MET A 1 20.25 29.57 -26.42
C MET A 1 18.99 28.83 -26.89
N LEU A 2 18.89 28.33 -28.14
CA LEU A 2 17.70 27.58 -28.62
C LEU A 2 17.61 26.11 -28.13
N SER A 3 18.72 25.47 -27.76
CA SER A 3 18.75 24.05 -27.34
C SER A 3 18.20 23.80 -25.92
N ALA A 4 18.42 24.71 -24.98
CA ALA A 4 17.92 24.56 -23.60
C ALA A 4 16.39 24.66 -23.53
N ALA A 5 15.78 25.58 -24.28
CA ALA A 5 14.33 25.78 -24.29
C ALA A 5 13.56 24.60 -24.91
N GLN A 6 14.16 23.89 -25.88
CA GLN A 6 13.56 22.69 -26.46
C GLN A 6 13.62 21.49 -25.49
N ASN A 7 14.72 21.33 -24.76
CA ASN A 7 14.84 20.27 -23.76
C ASN A 7 13.87 20.47 -22.58
N THR A 8 13.71 21.69 -22.08
CA THR A 8 12.75 21.97 -21.00
C THR A 8 11.30 21.70 -21.44
N LYS A 9 10.96 22.00 -22.70
CA LYS A 9 9.61 21.79 -23.24
C LYS A 9 9.27 20.31 -23.46
N ILE A 10 10.27 19.47 -23.73
CA ILE A 10 10.13 18.01 -23.86
C ILE A 10 9.97 17.37 -22.48
N ILE A 11 10.76 17.79 -21.48
CA ILE A 11 10.67 17.27 -20.10
C ILE A 11 9.29 17.55 -19.50
N ILE A 12 8.80 18.80 -19.61
CA ILE A 12 7.47 19.17 -19.10
C ILE A 12 6.36 18.35 -19.79
N ARG A 13 6.45 18.09 -21.10
CA ARG A 13 5.45 17.27 -21.80
C ARG A 13 5.46 15.81 -21.35
N THR A 14 6.62 15.25 -21.02
CA THR A 14 6.75 13.87 -20.54
C THR A 14 6.21 13.73 -19.12
N ASP A 15 6.49 14.71 -18.24
CA ASP A 15 5.97 14.72 -16.85
C ASP A 15 4.44 14.87 -16.80
N TYR A 16 3.86 15.75 -17.62
CA TYR A 16 2.40 15.86 -17.74
C TYR A 16 1.75 14.59 -18.32
N CYS A 17 2.40 13.89 -19.24
CA CYS A 17 1.89 12.65 -19.82
C CYS A 17 1.95 11.48 -18.82
N ASN A 18 2.98 11.42 -17.97
CA ASN A 18 3.10 10.42 -16.91
C ASN A 18 2.14 10.69 -15.76
N GLN A 19 1.99 11.95 -15.32
CA GLN A 19 1.00 12.33 -14.30
C GLN A 19 -0.44 12.07 -14.76
N THR A 20 -0.76 12.28 -16.03
CA THR A 20 -2.11 12.02 -16.55
C THR A 20 -2.42 10.52 -16.67
N LYS A 21 -1.44 9.67 -17.00
CA LYS A 21 -1.60 8.21 -16.98
C LYS A 21 -1.75 7.65 -15.56
N ASP A 22 -0.98 8.16 -14.60
CA ASP A 22 -1.08 7.79 -13.19
C ASP A 22 -2.43 8.26 -12.59
N PHE A 23 -2.88 9.47 -12.91
CA PHE A 23 -4.21 9.97 -12.52
C PHE A 23 -5.36 9.14 -13.13
N HIS A 24 -5.25 8.72 -14.39
CA HIS A 24 -6.29 7.88 -15.02
C HIS A 24 -6.33 6.47 -14.43
N ARG A 25 -5.18 5.87 -14.11
CA ARG A 25 -5.08 4.58 -13.40
C ARG A 25 -5.69 4.67 -12.00
N ARG A 26 -5.32 5.68 -11.23
CA ARG A 26 -5.90 5.97 -9.91
C ARG A 26 -7.40 6.26 -9.99
N TYR A 27 -7.89 6.93 -11.02
CA TYR A 27 -9.31 7.21 -11.21
C TYR A 27 -10.16 5.96 -11.50
N ILE A 28 -9.67 5.05 -12.35
CA ILE A 28 -10.35 3.78 -12.64
C ILE A 28 -10.38 2.89 -11.39
N ILE A 29 -9.30 2.88 -10.60
CA ILE A 29 -9.20 2.15 -9.33
C ILE A 29 -10.12 2.78 -8.27
N MET A 30 -10.15 4.11 -8.14
CA MET A 30 -11.04 4.83 -7.21
C MET A 30 -12.53 4.63 -7.54
N LYS A 31 -12.90 4.47 -8.82
CA LYS A 31 -14.25 4.06 -9.22
C LYS A 31 -14.62 2.65 -8.73
N ARG A 32 -13.67 1.71 -8.71
CA ARG A 32 -13.87 0.36 -8.17
C ARG A 32 -14.13 0.41 -6.65
N PHE A 33 -13.36 1.21 -5.92
CA PHE A 33 -13.53 1.41 -4.48
C PHE A 33 -14.86 2.08 -4.09
N LEU A 34 -15.32 3.07 -4.85
CA LEU A 34 -16.60 3.76 -4.57
C LEU A 34 -17.82 2.83 -4.77
N THR A 35 -17.72 1.87 -5.69
CA THR A 35 -18.83 0.96 -6.02
C THR A 35 -19.03 -0.10 -4.93
N VAL A 36 -17.95 -0.57 -4.29
CA VAL A 36 -18.01 -1.52 -3.17
C VAL A 36 -18.58 -0.87 -1.91
N PHE A 37 -18.23 0.39 -1.62
CA PHE A 37 -18.77 1.14 -0.48
C PHE A 37 -20.27 1.45 -0.61
N ALA A 38 -20.78 1.62 -1.83
CA ALA A 38 -22.21 1.84 -2.08
C ALA A 38 -23.06 0.56 -1.84
N LEU A 39 -22.48 -0.63 -1.99
CA LEU A 39 -23.19 -1.90 -1.81
C LEU A 39 -23.28 -2.34 -0.34
N SER A 40 -22.37 -1.90 0.54
CA SER A 40 -22.43 -2.23 1.98
C SER A 40 -23.55 -1.51 2.74
N LEU A 41 -24.06 -0.38 2.23
CA LEU A 41 -25.21 0.32 2.84
C LEU A 41 -26.57 -0.24 2.41
N ALA A 42 -26.64 -1.06 1.36
CA ALA A 42 -27.90 -1.63 0.84
C ALA A 42 -28.17 -3.07 1.31
N GLY A 43 -27.19 -3.74 1.93
CA GLY A 43 -27.27 -5.17 2.26
C GLY A 43 -27.68 -5.51 3.70
N LEU A 44 -27.90 -4.52 4.57
CA LEU A 44 -28.14 -4.76 5.99
C LEU A 44 -29.62 -4.71 6.38
N PHE A 45 -30.50 -5.42 5.67
CA PHE A 45 -31.80 -5.81 6.21
C PHE A 45 -32.33 -7.08 5.52
N CYS A 46 -32.52 -8.14 6.32
CA CYS A 46 -33.05 -9.46 6.01
C CYS A 46 -32.16 -10.41 5.18
N LEU A 47 -31.78 -11.56 5.77
CA LEU A 47 -32.32 -12.89 5.38
C LEU A 47 -31.95 -13.98 6.44
N PRO A 48 -32.76 -15.04 6.57
CA PRO A 48 -32.71 -16.03 7.65
C PRO A 48 -31.67 -17.14 7.46
N LEU A 49 -31.33 -17.80 8.57
CA LEU A 49 -30.43 -18.93 8.72
C LEU A 49 -30.89 -20.18 7.93
N PHE A 50 -30.51 -20.30 6.66
CA PHE A 50 -30.43 -21.57 5.93
C PHE A 50 -29.17 -21.54 5.05
N GLY A 51 -28.40 -22.63 5.07
CA GLY A 51 -27.04 -22.77 4.53
C GLY A 51 -26.63 -21.77 3.44
N CYS A 52 -25.93 -20.70 3.84
CA CYS A 52 -25.46 -19.66 2.94
C CYS A 52 -24.32 -20.20 2.06
N SER A 53 -24.66 -20.67 0.86
CA SER A 53 -23.68 -20.69 -0.22
C SER A 53 -23.58 -19.27 -0.78
N VAL A 54 -22.53 -18.55 -0.40
CA VAL A 54 -22.25 -17.21 -0.95
C VAL A 54 -21.94 -17.38 -2.44
N ARG A 55 -22.84 -16.88 -3.29
CA ARG A 55 -22.58 -16.83 -4.73
C ARG A 55 -21.56 -15.74 -5.02
N PHE A 56 -20.48 -16.13 -5.68
CA PHE A 56 -19.44 -15.25 -6.18
C PHE A 56 -19.79 -14.78 -7.59
N SER A 57 -19.52 -13.52 -7.88
CA SER A 57 -19.61 -12.92 -9.22
C SER A 57 -18.30 -12.22 -9.52
N ALA A 58 -17.57 -12.74 -10.51
CA ALA A 58 -16.35 -12.14 -10.99
C ALA A 58 -16.66 -10.90 -11.83
N ASP A 59 -15.78 -9.91 -11.76
CA ASP A 59 -15.79 -8.79 -12.70
C ASP A 59 -15.44 -9.25 -14.12
N ARG A 60 -15.82 -8.43 -15.10
CA ARG A 60 -15.39 -8.60 -16.49
C ARG A 60 -14.08 -7.86 -16.72
N TYR A 61 -13.14 -8.53 -17.37
CA TYR A 61 -11.89 -7.93 -17.86
C TYR A 61 -11.76 -8.06 -19.38
N SER A 62 -10.94 -7.17 -19.98
CA SER A 62 -10.72 -7.10 -21.43
C SER A 62 -9.88 -8.28 -21.93
N ASP A 63 -9.96 -8.53 -23.25
CA ASP A 63 -9.14 -9.53 -23.94
C ASP A 63 -9.31 -10.95 -23.37
N SER A 64 -10.47 -11.27 -22.79
CA SER A 64 -10.71 -12.54 -22.08
C SER A 64 -10.40 -13.77 -22.92
N ASP A 65 -10.56 -13.69 -24.24
CA ASP A 65 -10.34 -14.78 -25.17
C ASP A 65 -8.84 -15.10 -25.38
N LYS A 66 -7.93 -14.24 -24.92
CA LYS A 66 -6.47 -14.43 -25.01
C LYS A 66 -5.85 -15.06 -23.76
N TYR A 67 -6.62 -15.27 -22.70
CA TYR A 67 -6.13 -15.82 -21.45
C TYR A 67 -5.98 -17.34 -21.52
N SER A 68 -4.87 -17.84 -20.98
CA SER A 68 -4.63 -19.25 -20.70
C SER A 68 -4.98 -19.57 -19.25
N THR A 69 -5.12 -20.86 -18.90
CA THR A 69 -5.58 -21.28 -17.57
C THR A 69 -4.59 -22.19 -16.86
N GLY A 70 -4.58 -22.11 -15.52
CA GLY A 70 -3.81 -23.01 -14.67
C GLY A 70 -2.37 -22.57 -14.39
N ASN A 71 -1.63 -23.41 -13.67
CA ASN A 71 -0.26 -23.15 -13.22
C ASN A 71 0.71 -23.01 -14.41
N PHE A 72 1.70 -22.14 -14.29
CA PHE A 72 2.67 -21.88 -15.35
C PHE A 72 4.01 -21.36 -14.81
N THR A 73 5.00 -21.31 -15.70
CA THR A 73 6.34 -20.76 -15.44
C THR A 73 6.79 -19.96 -16.65
N TYR A 74 7.50 -18.86 -16.41
CA TYR A 74 8.16 -18.04 -17.43
C TYR A 74 9.64 -17.84 -17.09
N ASN A 75 10.44 -17.52 -18.11
CA ASN A 75 11.79 -17.01 -17.86
C ASN A 75 11.70 -15.60 -17.29
N ALA A 76 12.47 -15.31 -16.24
CA ALA A 76 12.47 -14.00 -15.59
C ALA A 76 12.74 -12.84 -16.57
N SER A 77 13.61 -13.03 -17.56
CA SER A 77 13.96 -12.00 -18.56
C SER A 77 12.79 -11.53 -19.44
N GLU A 78 11.76 -12.37 -19.56
CA GLU A 78 10.58 -12.12 -20.39
C GLU A 78 9.57 -11.21 -19.69
N ILE A 79 9.59 -11.15 -18.36
CA ILE A 79 8.61 -10.43 -17.54
C ILE A 79 9.30 -9.34 -16.74
N SER A 80 8.88 -8.09 -16.92
CA SER A 80 9.31 -6.95 -16.08
C SER A 80 8.23 -6.47 -15.13
N ARG A 81 6.97 -6.89 -15.37
CA ARG A 81 5.80 -6.42 -14.64
C ARG A 81 4.79 -7.53 -14.44
N VAL A 82 4.29 -7.66 -13.22
CA VAL A 82 3.24 -8.60 -12.84
C VAL A 82 2.05 -7.84 -12.29
N GLU A 83 0.87 -8.08 -12.87
CA GLU A 83 -0.41 -7.55 -12.41
C GLU A 83 -1.29 -8.71 -11.94
N LEU A 84 -1.49 -8.81 -10.63
CA LEU A 84 -2.28 -9.85 -9.99
C LEU A 84 -3.62 -9.28 -9.49
N ASN A 85 -4.73 -9.91 -9.87
CA ASN A 85 -6.06 -9.64 -9.31
C ASN A 85 -6.57 -10.91 -8.63
N TRP A 86 -6.78 -10.85 -7.32
CA TRP A 86 -7.13 -12.02 -6.50
C TRP A 86 -8.22 -11.72 -5.48
N ASP A 87 -9.42 -12.28 -5.68
CA ASP A 87 -10.58 -11.84 -4.90
C ASP A 87 -10.71 -12.52 -3.54
N SER A 88 -10.34 -13.80 -3.44
CA SER A 88 -10.55 -14.64 -2.25
C SER A 88 -9.49 -15.75 -2.14
N GLY A 89 -9.54 -16.59 -1.10
CA GLY A 89 -8.50 -17.58 -0.82
C GLY A 89 -7.31 -16.92 -0.13
N SER A 90 -6.10 -17.07 -0.66
CA SER A 90 -4.90 -16.42 -0.12
C SER A 90 -3.89 -16.12 -1.22
N VAL A 91 -3.04 -15.13 -1.00
CA VAL A 91 -1.90 -14.81 -1.88
C VAL A 91 -0.62 -14.90 -1.07
N SER A 92 0.31 -15.75 -1.50
CA SER A 92 1.68 -15.79 -0.97
C SER A 92 2.66 -15.48 -2.09
N VAL A 93 3.50 -14.47 -1.90
CA VAL A 93 4.49 -14.02 -2.87
C VAL A 93 5.90 -14.11 -2.30
N SER A 94 6.78 -14.86 -2.95
CA SER A 94 8.20 -14.97 -2.60
C SER A 94 9.09 -14.48 -3.73
N GLU A 95 10.26 -13.97 -3.38
CA GLU A 95 11.27 -13.65 -4.38
C GLU A 95 11.82 -14.97 -4.94
N SER A 96 11.88 -15.09 -6.26
CA SER A 96 12.46 -16.24 -6.93
C SER A 96 13.95 -16.04 -7.18
N ASP A 97 14.62 -17.14 -7.48
CA ASP A 97 15.95 -17.08 -8.09
C ASP A 97 15.86 -16.40 -9.47
N ALA A 98 16.92 -15.68 -9.85
CA ALA A 98 16.92 -14.66 -10.90
C ALA A 98 16.47 -15.10 -12.31
N ASP A 99 16.32 -16.40 -12.56
CA ASP A 99 16.06 -16.97 -13.88
C ASP A 99 14.59 -17.31 -14.13
N SER A 100 13.74 -17.36 -13.10
CA SER A 100 12.38 -17.88 -13.24
C SER A 100 11.31 -17.03 -12.57
N LEU A 101 10.10 -17.08 -13.12
CA LEU A 101 8.86 -16.65 -12.50
C LEU A 101 7.91 -17.84 -12.49
N SER A 102 7.33 -18.17 -11.33
CA SER A 102 6.43 -19.32 -11.18
C SER A 102 5.10 -18.94 -10.55
N VAL A 103 4.01 -19.54 -11.03
CA VAL A 103 2.65 -19.29 -10.51
C VAL A 103 1.92 -20.61 -10.34
N SER A 104 1.37 -20.83 -9.14
CA SER A 104 0.54 -21.98 -8.84
C SER A 104 -0.63 -21.62 -7.93
N GLU A 105 -1.72 -22.37 -8.01
CA GLU A 105 -2.85 -22.25 -7.09
C GLU A 105 -3.31 -23.59 -6.50
N SER A 106 -3.91 -23.57 -5.31
CA SER A 106 -4.71 -24.70 -4.82
C SER A 106 -6.01 -24.79 -5.62
N GLY A 107 -6.23 -25.92 -6.30
CA GLY A 107 -7.39 -26.11 -7.18
C GLY A 107 -7.05 -26.45 -8.62
N ALA A 108 -5.92 -27.13 -8.86
CA ALA A 108 -5.55 -27.62 -10.20
C ALA A 108 -6.66 -28.50 -10.84
N ASP A 109 -7.45 -29.19 -10.02
CA ASP A 109 -8.56 -30.05 -10.46
C ASP A 109 -9.90 -29.30 -10.67
N LEU A 110 -9.91 -27.97 -10.47
CA LEU A 110 -11.10 -27.17 -10.73
C LEU A 110 -11.41 -27.13 -12.24
N PRO A 111 -12.68 -26.93 -12.64
CA PRO A 111 -13.01 -26.59 -14.01
C PRO A 111 -12.26 -25.32 -14.46
N ASP A 112 -11.89 -25.24 -15.73
CA ASP A 112 -11.08 -24.13 -16.29
C ASP A 112 -11.65 -22.74 -16.02
N GLU A 113 -12.98 -22.61 -15.96
CA GLU A 113 -13.63 -21.34 -15.65
C GLU A 113 -13.36 -20.82 -14.22
N LYS A 114 -12.99 -21.72 -13.29
CA LYS A 114 -12.69 -21.42 -11.88
C LYS A 114 -11.19 -21.37 -11.58
N ARG A 115 -10.35 -21.93 -12.45
CA ARG A 115 -8.89 -21.89 -12.30
C ARG A 115 -8.37 -20.46 -12.50
N LEU A 116 -7.12 -20.20 -12.13
CA LEU A 116 -6.46 -18.94 -12.43
C LEU A 116 -6.39 -18.73 -13.95
N HIS A 117 -6.56 -17.50 -14.39
CA HIS A 117 -6.45 -17.11 -15.81
C HIS A 117 -5.27 -16.16 -15.95
N TYR A 118 -4.39 -16.38 -16.92
CA TYR A 118 -3.24 -15.52 -17.15
C TYR A 118 -3.05 -15.17 -18.63
N MET A 119 -2.45 -14.02 -18.87
CA MET A 119 -2.09 -13.55 -20.21
C MET A 119 -0.81 -12.72 -20.13
N GLN A 120 0.11 -12.95 -21.07
CA GLN A 120 1.27 -12.09 -21.27
C GLN A 120 1.01 -11.10 -22.40
N ASP A 121 1.26 -9.82 -22.14
CA ASP A 121 1.23 -8.73 -23.12
C ASP A 121 2.59 -8.01 -23.10
N GLY A 122 3.44 -8.32 -24.08
CA GLY A 122 4.85 -7.92 -24.07
C GLY A 122 5.59 -8.45 -22.84
N LYS A 123 6.09 -7.55 -21.99
CA LYS A 123 6.75 -7.88 -20.71
C LYS A 123 5.84 -7.80 -19.48
N THR A 124 4.53 -7.62 -19.69
CA THR A 124 3.54 -7.55 -18.61
C THR A 124 2.80 -8.87 -18.52
N LEU A 125 2.89 -9.53 -17.37
CA LEU A 125 2.11 -10.71 -17.02
C LEU A 125 0.86 -10.27 -16.25
N ARG A 126 -0.32 -10.64 -16.72
CA ARG A 126 -1.60 -10.40 -16.03
C ARG A 126 -2.14 -11.71 -15.52
N ILE A 127 -2.52 -11.74 -14.25
CA ILE A 127 -3.08 -12.89 -13.55
C ILE A 127 -4.43 -12.49 -12.96
N GLN A 128 -5.44 -13.31 -13.22
CA GLN A 128 -6.82 -13.11 -12.82
C GLN A 128 -7.28 -14.27 -11.96
N PHE A 129 -8.12 -13.97 -10.97
CA PHE A 129 -8.70 -14.93 -10.05
C PHE A 129 -9.41 -16.07 -10.78
N CYS A 130 -10.23 -15.78 -11.78
CA CYS A 130 -10.92 -16.79 -12.58
C CYS A 130 -11.34 -16.26 -13.96
N LYS A 131 -12.17 -17.02 -14.69
CA LYS A 131 -12.72 -16.58 -15.97
C LYS A 131 -13.53 -15.29 -15.83
N SER A 132 -13.35 -14.40 -16.80
CA SER A 132 -14.07 -13.12 -16.91
C SER A 132 -15.58 -13.31 -16.76
N GLY A 133 -16.21 -12.57 -15.84
CA GLY A 133 -17.65 -12.61 -15.61
C GLY A 133 -18.19 -13.94 -15.07
N PHE A 134 -17.34 -14.81 -14.52
CA PHE A 134 -17.77 -16.06 -13.89
C PHE A 134 -18.77 -15.80 -12.75
N VAL A 135 -19.86 -16.57 -12.72
CA VAL A 135 -20.84 -16.55 -11.63
C VAL A 135 -21.00 -17.95 -11.09
N GLY A 136 -20.76 -18.15 -9.79
CA GLY A 136 -20.86 -19.47 -9.19
C GLY A 136 -20.32 -19.53 -7.78
N THR A 137 -19.84 -20.70 -7.38
CA THR A 137 -19.25 -20.94 -6.06
C THR A 137 -17.87 -21.55 -6.18
N PHE A 138 -17.03 -21.28 -5.19
CA PHE A 138 -15.70 -21.85 -5.04
C PHE A 138 -15.65 -22.76 -3.81
N PRO A 139 -14.92 -23.88 -3.85
CA PRO A 139 -14.60 -24.63 -2.63
C PRO A 139 -13.80 -23.77 -1.66
N LEU A 140 -14.07 -23.89 -0.35
CA LEU A 140 -13.43 -23.07 0.68
C LEU A 140 -11.91 -23.21 0.71
N GLU A 141 -11.37 -24.39 0.42
CA GLU A 141 -9.92 -24.67 0.46
C GLU A 141 -9.19 -24.41 -0.87
N ALA A 142 -9.92 -23.98 -1.90
CA ALA A 142 -9.35 -23.62 -3.19
C ALA A 142 -8.80 -22.19 -3.20
N LYS A 143 -8.10 -21.83 -4.27
CA LYS A 143 -7.65 -20.46 -4.57
C LYS A 143 -6.58 -19.91 -3.62
N LYS A 144 -5.72 -20.78 -3.09
CA LYS A 144 -4.48 -20.40 -2.42
C LYS A 144 -3.39 -20.22 -3.49
N LEU A 145 -3.10 -18.98 -3.85
CA LEU A 145 -2.10 -18.63 -4.87
C LEU A 145 -0.70 -18.57 -4.26
N ARG A 146 0.27 -19.16 -4.96
CA ARG A 146 1.70 -18.96 -4.75
C ARG A 146 2.27 -18.32 -6.02
N LEU A 147 2.95 -17.19 -5.84
CA LEU A 147 3.59 -16.42 -6.90
C LEU A 147 5.06 -16.23 -6.53
N GLU A 148 5.97 -16.65 -7.40
CA GLU A 148 7.39 -16.41 -7.24
C GLU A 148 7.83 -15.41 -8.32
N VAL A 149 8.38 -14.27 -7.92
CA VAL A 149 8.78 -13.19 -8.84
C VAL A 149 10.27 -12.88 -8.70
N PRO A 150 10.98 -12.62 -9.81
CA PRO A 150 12.40 -12.29 -9.75
C PRO A 150 12.59 -10.87 -9.19
N ALA A 151 13.77 -10.63 -8.63
CA ALA A 151 14.18 -9.30 -8.19
C ALA A 151 14.07 -8.27 -9.34
N GLY A 152 13.75 -7.02 -9.00
CA GLY A 152 13.57 -5.94 -9.97
C GLY A 152 12.24 -5.98 -10.74
N THR A 153 11.31 -6.85 -10.37
CA THR A 153 9.95 -6.88 -10.94
C THR A 153 9.13 -5.67 -10.49
N GLU A 154 8.29 -5.12 -11.38
CA GLU A 154 7.16 -4.27 -10.99
C GLU A 154 5.99 -5.14 -10.54
N LEU A 155 5.60 -5.03 -9.27
CA LEU A 155 4.53 -5.85 -8.74
C LEU A 155 3.30 -5.00 -8.43
N VAL A 156 2.18 -5.33 -9.07
CA VAL A 156 0.86 -4.76 -8.79
C VAL A 156 -0.06 -5.87 -8.32
N ILE A 157 -0.62 -5.74 -7.12
CA ILE A 157 -1.55 -6.70 -6.53
C ILE A 157 -2.83 -5.98 -6.16
N ASN A 158 -3.96 -6.48 -6.67
CA ASN A 158 -5.30 -6.09 -6.26
C ASN A 158 -5.95 -7.27 -5.54
N SER A 159 -6.28 -7.09 -4.27
CA SER A 159 -7.01 -8.07 -3.47
C SER A 159 -8.36 -7.52 -3.03
N ALA A 160 -9.41 -8.32 -3.16
CA ALA A 160 -10.69 -7.99 -2.53
C ALA A 160 -10.66 -8.41 -1.06
N SER A 161 -10.65 -9.71 -0.78
CA SER A 161 -10.71 -10.27 0.58
C SER A 161 -9.57 -11.22 0.92
N ALA A 162 -8.75 -11.62 -0.05
CA ALA A 162 -7.65 -12.54 0.20
C ALA A 162 -6.57 -11.87 1.05
N PRO A 163 -6.13 -12.46 2.19
CA PRO A 163 -4.91 -12.03 2.84
C PRO A 163 -3.74 -12.17 1.84
N VAL A 164 -2.86 -11.17 1.88
CA VAL A 164 -1.69 -11.08 1.01
C VAL A 164 -0.45 -11.12 1.88
N GLU A 165 0.37 -12.14 1.66
CA GLU A 165 1.65 -12.34 2.35
C GLU A 165 2.78 -12.20 1.33
N LEU A 166 3.63 -11.19 1.51
CA LEU A 166 4.88 -11.06 0.76
C LEU A 166 6.03 -11.47 1.68
N GLY A 167 6.96 -12.27 1.17
CA GLY A 167 8.26 -12.49 1.80
C GLY A 167 9.12 -11.22 1.83
N SER A 168 10.44 -11.37 1.96
CA SER A 168 11.37 -10.27 1.68
C SER A 168 11.62 -10.19 0.17
N HIS A 169 11.67 -8.98 -0.38
CA HIS A 169 11.79 -8.75 -1.82
C HIS A 169 12.61 -7.49 -2.15
N THR A 170 13.31 -7.54 -3.27
CA THR A 170 13.90 -6.40 -3.98
C THR A 170 13.12 -6.19 -5.29
N LEU A 171 12.28 -5.17 -5.35
CA LEU A 171 11.39 -4.89 -6.49
C LEU A 171 11.81 -3.59 -7.19
N ARG A 172 11.35 -3.39 -8.43
CA ARG A 172 11.42 -2.05 -9.04
C ARG A 172 10.44 -1.11 -8.36
N SER A 173 9.20 -1.56 -8.22
CA SER A 173 8.11 -0.85 -7.54
C SER A 173 7.07 -1.85 -7.02
N LEU A 174 6.35 -1.46 -5.96
CA LEU A 174 5.24 -2.23 -5.41
C LEU A 174 3.99 -1.36 -5.31
N GLU A 175 2.88 -1.82 -5.90
CA GLU A 175 1.54 -1.28 -5.69
C GLU A 175 0.62 -2.39 -5.18
N LEU A 176 0.21 -2.32 -3.92
CA LEU A 176 -0.67 -3.30 -3.31
C LEU A 176 -1.95 -2.63 -2.81
N TYR A 177 -3.08 -3.06 -3.38
CA TYR A 177 -4.41 -2.63 -3.01
C TYR A 177 -5.17 -3.78 -2.36
N SER A 178 -5.76 -3.56 -1.18
CA SER A 178 -6.62 -4.56 -0.53
C SER A 178 -7.90 -3.94 0.01
N THR A 179 -9.06 -4.55 -0.25
CA THR A 179 -10.30 -4.05 0.37
C THR A 179 -10.39 -4.50 1.83
N SER A 180 -10.34 -5.81 2.11
CA SER A 180 -10.50 -6.35 3.47
C SER A 180 -9.43 -7.36 3.88
N GLY A 181 -8.69 -7.93 2.92
CA GLY A 181 -7.60 -8.85 3.22
C GLY A 181 -6.46 -8.15 3.96
N SER A 182 -5.93 -8.78 5.03
CA SER A 182 -4.74 -8.29 5.70
C SER A 182 -3.52 -8.38 4.80
N VAL A 183 -2.60 -7.43 4.93
CA VAL A 183 -1.34 -7.39 4.20
C VAL A 183 -0.22 -7.61 5.20
N SER A 184 0.58 -8.66 4.98
CA SER A 184 1.80 -8.93 5.74
C SER A 184 2.99 -8.94 4.80
N THR A 185 4.07 -8.23 5.12
CA THR A 185 5.30 -8.26 4.33
C THR A 185 6.52 -8.55 5.20
N GLY A 186 7.50 -9.25 4.62
CA GLY A 186 8.88 -9.23 5.08
C GLY A 186 9.53 -7.86 4.82
N SER A 187 10.84 -7.88 4.60
CA SER A 187 11.60 -6.66 4.28
C SER A 187 11.49 -6.37 2.79
N ILE A 188 10.93 -5.21 2.43
CA ILE A 188 10.71 -4.81 1.04
C ILE A 188 11.64 -3.66 0.69
N HIS A 189 12.44 -3.87 -0.34
CA HIS A 189 13.24 -2.83 -0.98
C HIS A 189 12.67 -2.52 -2.36
N THR A 190 12.42 -1.25 -2.68
CA THR A 190 12.02 -0.81 -4.02
C THR A 190 12.95 0.27 -4.55
N ASN A 191 13.26 0.24 -5.84
CA ASN A 191 14.02 1.31 -6.48
C ASN A 191 13.22 2.62 -6.58
N ASP A 192 11.92 2.51 -6.85
CA ASP A 192 11.02 3.65 -7.04
C ASP A 192 10.01 3.75 -5.88
N THR A 193 8.72 3.57 -6.18
CA THR A 193 7.61 3.71 -5.24
C THR A 193 7.24 2.40 -4.56
N LEU A 194 6.92 2.49 -3.27
CA LEU A 194 6.28 1.45 -2.48
C LEU A 194 4.92 1.97 -1.96
N LEU A 195 3.84 1.43 -2.48
CA LEU A 195 2.46 1.77 -2.11
C LEU A 195 1.74 0.54 -1.55
N ILE A 196 1.19 0.68 -0.35
CA ILE A 196 0.22 -0.27 0.24
C ILE A 196 -1.00 0.51 0.68
N ASP A 197 -2.16 0.22 0.10
CA ASP A 197 -3.41 0.91 0.36
C ASP A 197 -4.51 -0.12 0.69
N THR A 198 -5.11 0.04 1.87
CA THR A 198 -6.20 -0.83 2.32
C THR A 198 -7.46 -0.07 2.73
N THR A 199 -8.63 -0.69 2.58
CA THR A 199 -9.85 -0.15 3.21
C THR A 199 -9.92 -0.59 4.66
N SER A 200 -10.03 -1.89 4.92
CA SER A 200 -10.23 -2.45 6.26
C SER A 200 -9.18 -3.47 6.69
N GLY A 201 -8.36 -3.96 5.75
CA GLY A 201 -7.28 -4.89 6.06
C GLY A 201 -6.16 -4.20 6.85
N SER A 202 -5.62 -4.86 7.87
CA SER A 202 -4.43 -4.35 8.56
C SER A 202 -3.19 -4.52 7.68
N ILE A 203 -2.24 -3.58 7.79
CA ILE A 203 -0.94 -3.61 7.13
C ILE A 203 0.11 -3.89 8.21
N LYS A 204 0.84 -5.00 8.08
CA LYS A 204 1.96 -5.34 8.96
C LYS A 204 3.19 -5.61 8.11
N THR A 205 4.27 -4.89 8.37
CA THR A 205 5.51 -4.99 7.58
C THR A 205 6.71 -5.11 8.51
N ALA A 206 7.74 -5.83 8.08
CA ALA A 206 9.01 -5.87 8.81
C ALA A 206 9.78 -4.56 8.58
N ASP A 207 10.39 -4.39 7.40
CA ASP A 207 11.13 -3.18 7.03
C ASP A 207 10.74 -2.76 5.62
N LEU A 208 10.67 -1.45 5.38
CA LEU A 208 10.30 -0.85 4.11
C LEU A 208 11.38 0.15 3.69
N ASN A 209 11.98 -0.06 2.52
CA ASN A 209 12.98 0.84 1.95
C ASN A 209 12.60 1.19 0.50
N ALA A 210 12.11 2.41 0.27
CA ALA A 210 11.77 2.91 -1.05
C ALA A 210 12.80 3.95 -1.52
N GLY A 211 13.33 3.78 -2.73
CA GLY A 211 14.21 4.79 -3.34
C GLY A 211 13.50 6.09 -3.68
N GLY A 212 12.16 6.08 -3.80
CA GLY A 212 11.31 7.26 -3.99
C GLY A 212 10.32 7.46 -2.84
N ASP A 213 9.03 7.30 -3.15
CA ASP A 213 7.93 7.51 -2.21
C ASP A 213 7.52 6.20 -1.52
N LEU A 214 7.35 6.27 -0.20
CA LEU A 214 6.70 5.25 0.61
C LEU A 214 5.31 5.74 1.01
N ILE A 215 4.27 5.02 0.60
CA ILE A 215 2.87 5.40 0.83
C ILE A 215 2.13 4.26 1.52
N LEU A 216 1.61 4.53 2.72
CA LEU A 216 0.85 3.56 3.53
C LEU A 216 -0.51 4.14 3.89
N HIS A 217 -1.58 3.57 3.35
CA HIS A 217 -2.93 4.04 3.62
C HIS A 217 -3.81 2.92 4.20
N SER A 218 -4.63 3.27 5.18
CA SER A 218 -5.70 2.39 5.63
C SER A 218 -6.92 3.16 6.14
N THR A 219 -8.12 2.88 5.65
CA THR A 219 -9.31 3.56 6.18
C THR A 219 -9.57 3.18 7.64
N SER A 220 -9.60 1.89 7.97
CA SER A 220 -9.89 1.40 9.34
C SER A 220 -8.92 0.34 9.87
N GLY A 221 -8.04 -0.20 9.03
CA GLY A 221 -7.02 -1.16 9.44
C GLY A 221 -5.88 -0.51 10.21
N THR A 222 -5.20 -1.29 11.04
CA THR A 222 -3.97 -0.84 11.71
C THR A 222 -2.81 -0.90 10.72
N ILE A 223 -1.97 0.13 10.71
CA ILE A 223 -0.72 0.16 9.96
C ILE A 223 0.43 0.00 10.96
N GLN A 224 1.19 -1.08 10.84
CA GLN A 224 2.37 -1.35 11.64
C GLN A 224 3.57 -1.65 10.74
N THR A 225 4.66 -0.92 10.95
CA THR A 225 5.94 -1.13 10.27
C THR A 225 7.07 -1.10 11.30
N GLY A 226 8.13 -1.88 11.07
CA GLY A 226 9.38 -1.75 11.80
C GLY A 226 10.10 -0.49 11.36
N ASN A 227 11.09 -0.63 10.48
CA ASN A 227 11.82 0.51 9.93
C ASN A 227 11.25 0.94 8.57
N ALA A 228 11.08 2.25 8.38
CA ALA A 228 10.64 2.86 7.14
C ALA A 228 11.69 3.87 6.64
N SER A 229 12.23 3.65 5.45
CA SER A 229 13.23 4.53 4.82
C SER A 229 12.77 4.95 3.43
N ALA A 230 12.66 6.25 3.17
CA ALA A 230 12.28 6.78 1.85
C ALA A 230 12.65 8.26 1.71
N ALA A 231 12.61 8.82 0.50
CA ALA A 231 12.70 10.27 0.35
C ALA A 231 11.47 10.95 0.97
N ASN A 232 10.28 10.44 0.64
CA ASN A 232 9.01 10.90 1.21
C ASN A 232 8.23 9.72 1.77
N THR A 233 7.76 9.86 3.01
CA THR A 233 6.90 8.87 3.65
C THR A 233 5.53 9.50 3.92
N ASN A 234 4.48 8.94 3.31
CA ASN A 234 3.11 9.42 3.42
C ASN A 234 2.20 8.36 4.04
N VAL A 235 1.60 8.69 5.19
CA VAL A 235 0.71 7.80 5.91
C VAL A 235 -0.66 8.44 6.04
N LYS A 236 -1.72 7.69 5.70
CA LYS A 236 -3.11 8.14 5.90
C LYS A 236 -3.95 7.10 6.58
N THR A 237 -4.74 7.54 7.55
CA THR A 237 -5.77 6.70 8.15
C THR A 237 -7.02 7.49 8.54
N THR A 238 -8.18 6.82 8.60
CA THR A 238 -9.42 7.46 9.08
C THR A 238 -9.72 7.01 10.52
N SER A 239 -9.67 5.71 10.80
CA SER A 239 -9.97 5.15 12.12
C SER A 239 -8.99 4.06 12.56
N GLY A 240 -7.95 3.80 11.77
CA GLY A 240 -6.86 2.92 12.12
C GLY A 240 -5.81 3.63 12.99
N SER A 241 -4.98 2.84 13.66
CA SER A 241 -3.77 3.35 14.31
C SER A 241 -2.56 3.15 13.40
N PHE A 242 -1.58 4.05 13.52
CA PHE A 242 -0.31 3.94 12.82
C PHE A 242 0.82 3.79 13.83
N ARG A 243 1.65 2.77 13.61
CA ARG A 243 2.87 2.53 14.37
C ARG A 243 4.06 2.30 13.44
N ALA A 244 5.12 3.07 13.63
CA ALA A 244 6.44 2.82 13.05
C ALA A 244 7.49 2.76 14.15
N ASP A 245 8.34 1.73 14.13
CA ASP A 245 9.43 1.64 15.10
C ASP A 245 10.50 2.69 14.83
N SER A 246 10.86 2.90 13.56
CA SER A 246 11.76 3.95 13.08
C SER A 246 11.38 4.47 11.68
N VAL A 247 11.55 5.77 11.44
CA VAL A 247 11.32 6.44 10.15
C VAL A 247 12.53 7.32 9.84
N ASP A 248 13.15 7.07 8.70
CA ASP A 248 14.23 7.87 8.11
C ASP A 248 13.78 8.41 6.75
N CYS A 249 13.58 9.72 6.65
CA CYS A 249 13.16 10.34 5.40
C CYS A 249 13.51 11.83 5.30
N LEU A 250 13.30 12.43 4.13
CA LEU A 250 13.39 13.89 4.00
C LEU A 250 12.07 14.55 4.43
N SER A 251 10.95 13.99 3.97
CA SER A 251 9.60 14.49 4.26
C SER A 251 8.70 13.40 4.83
N PHE A 252 8.18 13.62 6.03
CA PHE A 252 7.22 12.74 6.68
C PHE A 252 5.84 13.39 6.76
N THR A 253 4.82 12.78 6.18
CA THR A 253 3.44 13.28 6.25
C THR A 253 2.53 12.22 6.86
N VAL A 254 1.78 12.58 7.89
CA VAL A 254 0.76 11.71 8.49
C VAL A 254 -0.56 12.45 8.58
N LYS A 255 -1.63 11.87 8.03
CA LYS A 255 -3.00 12.38 8.20
C LYS A 255 -3.89 11.33 8.83
N SER A 256 -4.51 11.67 9.95
CA SER A 256 -5.47 10.81 10.64
C SER A 256 -6.74 11.56 11.01
N THR A 257 -7.91 10.94 10.83
CA THR A 257 -9.13 11.46 11.46
C THR A 257 -9.22 11.01 12.91
N SER A 258 -8.95 9.73 13.17
CA SER A 258 -8.96 9.13 14.49
C SER A 258 -7.99 7.96 14.61
N GLY A 259 -7.56 7.66 15.83
CA GLY A 259 -6.59 6.62 16.12
C GLY A 259 -5.29 7.18 16.69
N SER A 260 -4.39 6.29 17.13
CA SER A 260 -3.10 6.69 17.69
C SER A 260 -2.03 6.71 16.61
N ILE A 261 -1.18 7.73 16.64
CA ILE A 261 0.02 7.85 15.81
C ILE A 261 1.22 7.66 16.73
N ASN A 262 2.00 6.60 16.51
CA ASN A 262 3.25 6.33 17.23
C ASN A 262 4.39 6.13 16.23
N ALA A 263 5.35 7.05 16.18
CA ALA A 263 6.48 6.93 15.26
C ALA A 263 7.80 7.23 15.97
N GLY A 264 8.81 6.40 15.75
CA GLY A 264 10.20 6.78 15.98
C GLY A 264 10.75 7.51 14.76
N LEU A 265 11.42 8.64 14.95
CA LEU A 265 12.08 9.40 13.89
C LEU A 265 13.60 9.29 14.11
N SER A 266 14.30 8.59 13.23
CA SER A 266 15.78 8.50 13.23
C SER A 266 16.42 9.53 12.31
N GLY A 267 15.73 9.89 11.22
CA GLY A 267 16.16 10.91 10.28
C GLY A 267 14.96 11.62 9.67
N CYS A 268 14.93 12.95 9.75
CA CYS A 268 13.85 13.75 9.18
C CYS A 268 14.29 15.20 8.96
N ASP A 269 14.05 15.75 7.78
CA ASP A 269 14.23 17.19 7.54
C ASP A 269 12.93 17.96 7.81
N SER A 270 11.79 17.41 7.41
CA SER A 270 10.48 17.99 7.65
C SER A 270 9.39 16.94 7.93
N ALA A 271 8.53 17.23 8.90
CA ALA A 271 7.41 16.38 9.24
C ALA A 271 6.13 17.22 9.42
N ASP A 272 5.03 16.79 8.79
CA ASP A 272 3.70 17.39 8.90
C ASP A 272 2.67 16.34 9.33
N ILE A 273 2.12 16.51 10.53
CA ILE A 273 1.23 15.55 11.16
C ILE A 273 -0.10 16.23 11.48
N GLU A 274 -1.17 15.76 10.86
CA GLU A 274 -2.54 16.20 11.11
C GLU A 274 -3.36 15.08 11.73
N CYS A 275 -3.94 15.32 12.91
CA CYS A 275 -4.82 14.36 13.57
C CYS A 275 -6.05 15.05 14.16
N THR A 276 -7.25 14.76 13.67
CA THR A 276 -8.47 15.39 14.22
C THR A 276 -8.69 14.97 15.67
N SER A 277 -8.80 13.66 15.94
CA SER A 277 -9.08 13.13 17.27
C SER A 277 -8.21 11.90 17.59
N GLY A 278 -7.10 12.11 18.29
CA GLY A 278 -6.16 11.02 18.57
C GLY A 278 -4.90 11.50 19.27
N SER A 279 -4.13 10.57 19.83
CA SER A 279 -2.84 10.89 20.46
C SER A 279 -1.70 10.73 19.46
N VAL A 280 -0.84 11.74 19.40
CA VAL A 280 0.38 11.72 18.61
C VAL A 280 1.55 11.53 19.58
N ARG A 281 2.31 10.46 19.40
CA ARG A 281 3.54 10.18 20.14
C ARG A 281 4.69 10.03 19.15
N LEU A 282 5.68 10.90 19.27
CA LEU A 282 6.89 10.82 18.45
C LEU A 282 8.10 10.61 19.34
N ARG A 283 8.96 9.68 18.95
CA ARG A 283 10.24 9.42 19.61
C ARG A 283 11.36 9.96 18.74
N LEU A 284 12.17 10.89 19.22
CA LEU A 284 13.33 11.41 18.51
C LEU A 284 14.52 10.48 18.77
N LEU A 285 14.78 9.58 17.81
CA LEU A 285 15.81 8.56 17.93
C LEU A 285 17.19 9.14 17.61
N ASP A 286 18.24 8.48 18.10
CA ASP A 286 19.65 8.77 17.78
C ASP A 286 20.09 10.24 17.98
N GLY A 287 19.43 10.94 18.92
CA GLY A 287 19.70 12.34 19.23
C GLY A 287 19.22 13.32 18.15
N LEU A 288 18.27 12.90 17.29
CA LEU A 288 17.66 13.74 16.27
C LEU A 288 17.13 15.05 16.90
N GLY A 289 17.73 16.17 16.52
CA GLY A 289 17.23 17.48 16.92
C GLY A 289 16.01 17.88 16.11
N ALA A 290 14.97 18.39 16.78
CA ALA A 290 13.72 18.80 16.15
C ALA A 290 13.26 20.18 16.63
N SER A 291 12.70 20.97 15.73
CA SER A 291 11.98 22.20 16.03
C SER A 291 10.49 21.95 15.79
N VAL A 292 9.70 21.94 16.86
CA VAL A 292 8.30 21.52 16.87
C VAL A 292 7.38 22.71 17.02
N LYS A 293 6.38 22.80 16.14
CA LYS A 293 5.22 23.69 16.30
C LYS A 293 3.99 22.80 16.47
N HIS A 294 3.32 22.93 17.62
CA HIS A 294 2.09 22.21 17.91
C HIS A 294 0.94 23.21 17.98
N GLU A 295 -0.09 22.98 17.17
CA GLU A 295 -1.34 23.72 17.22
C GLU A 295 -2.46 22.75 17.59
N SER A 296 -3.21 23.06 18.64
CA SER A 296 -4.34 22.26 19.07
C SER A 296 -5.49 23.12 19.56
N THR A 297 -6.73 22.73 19.23
CA THR A 297 -7.93 23.31 19.86
C THR A 297 -8.09 22.80 21.29
N SER A 298 -7.88 21.50 21.49
CA SER A 298 -7.92 20.85 22.80
C SER A 298 -6.95 19.66 22.85
N GLY A 299 -6.07 19.67 23.85
CA GLY A 299 -5.00 18.68 23.98
C GLY A 299 -3.77 19.32 24.61
N SER A 300 -2.97 18.52 25.30
CA SER A 300 -1.72 19.00 25.90
C SER A 300 -0.52 18.63 25.03
N PHE A 301 0.48 19.50 25.06
CA PHE A 301 1.83 19.15 24.66
C PHE A 301 2.58 18.62 25.88
N ASN A 302 3.18 17.43 25.77
CA ASN A 302 3.90 16.77 26.85
C ASN A 302 5.29 16.38 26.36
N SER A 303 6.32 16.95 26.97
CA SER A 303 7.71 16.61 26.66
C SER A 303 8.64 17.13 27.75
N ASN A 304 9.86 16.59 27.79
CA ASN A 304 10.93 17.00 28.70
C ASN A 304 12.09 17.59 27.90
N ASP A 305 12.98 18.34 28.56
CA ASP A 305 14.29 18.75 28.02
C ASP A 305 14.27 19.50 26.68
N TYR A 306 13.38 20.48 26.53
CA TYR A 306 13.32 21.38 25.37
C TYR A 306 13.59 22.85 25.74
N THR A 307 13.96 23.64 24.73
CA THR A 307 13.99 25.11 24.83
C THR A 307 12.92 25.72 23.94
N VAL A 308 12.43 26.92 24.27
CA VAL A 308 11.47 27.63 23.42
C VAL A 308 12.19 28.74 22.67
N LYS A 309 12.13 28.71 21.33
CA LYS A 309 12.69 29.75 20.46
C LYS A 309 11.70 30.10 19.36
N ASN A 310 11.39 31.39 19.21
CA ASN A 310 10.46 31.90 18.17
C ASN A 310 9.12 31.15 18.12
N GLY A 311 8.55 30.82 19.29
CA GLY A 311 7.27 30.10 19.39
C GLY A 311 7.32 28.62 19.00
N ARG A 312 8.51 28.01 18.93
CA ARG A 312 8.72 26.58 18.67
C ARG A 312 9.44 25.91 19.83
N TYR A 313 9.10 24.65 20.10
CA TYR A 313 9.81 23.78 21.04
C TYR A 313 11.02 23.17 20.33
N VAL A 314 12.22 23.37 20.85
CA VAL A 314 13.48 22.98 20.21
C VAL A 314 14.19 21.92 21.04
N PHE A 315 14.40 20.77 20.43
CA PHE A 315 15.12 19.61 20.92
C PHE A 315 16.48 19.52 20.21
N GLY A 316 17.56 19.28 20.96
CA GLY A 316 18.90 19.12 20.40
C GLY A 316 19.28 20.22 19.40
N SER A 317 19.69 19.83 18.20
CA SER A 317 20.07 20.75 17.11
C SER A 317 18.90 21.52 16.48
N GLY A 318 17.65 21.06 16.66
CA GLY A 318 16.48 21.65 16.01
C GLY A 318 16.37 21.42 14.49
N LYS A 319 17.14 20.48 13.93
CA LYS A 319 17.27 20.27 12.47
C LYS A 319 15.95 19.86 11.80
N CYS A 320 15.23 18.89 12.37
CA CYS A 320 13.95 18.42 11.84
C CYS A 320 12.86 19.46 12.10
N ARG A 321 12.24 20.01 11.04
CA ARG A 321 11.09 20.91 11.20
C ARG A 321 9.80 20.09 11.32
N LEU A 322 9.25 20.02 12.53
CA LEU A 322 8.02 19.29 12.82
C LEU A 322 6.83 20.26 12.99
N GLU A 323 5.76 20.06 12.24
CA GLU A 323 4.47 20.73 12.39
C GLU A 323 3.42 19.68 12.76
N VAL A 324 2.76 19.87 13.91
CA VAL A 324 1.71 18.97 14.39
C VAL A 324 0.44 19.78 14.61
N ARG A 325 -0.64 19.40 13.93
CA ARG A 325 -1.96 20.00 14.09
C ARG A 325 -2.93 18.97 14.63
N THR A 326 -3.56 19.27 15.75
CA THR A 326 -4.64 18.44 16.31
C THR A 326 -5.91 19.24 16.60
N THR A 327 -7.08 18.61 16.61
CA THR A 327 -8.31 19.27 17.12
C THR A 327 -8.57 18.86 18.57
N SER A 328 -8.59 17.54 18.82
CA SER A 328 -8.85 16.93 20.12
C SER A 328 -7.85 15.82 20.36
N GLY A 329 -6.61 16.20 20.69
CA GLY A 329 -5.50 15.25 20.74
C GLY A 329 -4.23 15.81 21.36
N SER A 330 -3.64 15.07 22.28
CA SER A 330 -2.35 15.42 22.90
C SER A 330 -1.18 15.03 22.01
N LEU A 331 -0.13 15.85 22.06
CA LEU A 331 1.18 15.55 21.50
C LEU A 331 2.12 15.14 22.62
N THR A 332 2.83 14.03 22.43
CA THR A 332 3.94 13.61 23.29
C THR A 332 5.20 13.51 22.43
N ILE A 333 6.28 14.17 22.85
CA ILE A 333 7.61 14.05 22.26
C ILE A 333 8.55 13.46 23.32
N GLU A 334 9.26 12.39 22.96
CA GLU A 334 10.21 11.67 23.81
C GLU A 334 11.57 11.53 23.12
#